data_AF-A0A920B1S5-F1
#
_entry.id   AF-A0A920B1S5-F1
#
_cell.length_a   1.000
_cell.length_b   1.000
_cell.length_c   1.000
_cell.angle_alpha   90.00
_cell.angle_beta   90.00
_cell.angle_gamma   90.00
#
_symmetry.space_group_name_H-M   'P 1'
#
loop_
_entity.id
_entity.type
_entity.pdbx_description
1 polymer ?
#
loop_
_entity_poly.entity_id
_entity_poly.type
_entity_poly.pdbx_seq_one_letter_code
_entity_poly.pdbx_strand_id
1 'polypeptide(L)' 'MDATQKLVEKLVERRVQNTGESQAVATANVLAAFEKLKKIET' A
#
# COMPACT_ATOMS: atom_id res chain seq x y z
N MET A 1 -5.95 -6.31 15.46
CA MET A 1 -5.74 -5.86 14.07
C MET A 1 -4.24 -5.91 13.81
N ASP A 2 -3.83 -6.58 12.73
CA ASP A 2 -2.42 -6.82 12.42
C ASP A 2 -1.68 -5.48 12.17
N ALA A 3 -0.44 -5.36 12.66
CA ALA A 3 0.33 -4.12 12.52
C ALA A 3 0.61 -3.76 11.05
N THR A 4 0.76 -4.79 10.20
CA THR A 4 0.96 -4.63 8.75
C THR A 4 -0.30 -4.09 8.08
N GLN A 5 -1.48 -4.58 8.46
CA GLN A 5 -2.75 -4.08 7.92
C GLN A 5 -2.95 -2.59 8.19
N LYS A 6 -2.70 -2.14 9.43
CA LYS A 6 -2.78 -0.72 9.79
C LYS A 6 -1.79 0.15 9.00
N LEU A 7 -0.61 -0.38 8.69
CA LEU A 7 0.39 0.32 7.89
C LEU A 7 -0.08 0.45 6.43
N VAL A 8 -0.60 -0.64 5.84
CA VAL A 8 -1.12 -0.65 4.47
C VAL A 8 -2.27 0.34 4.33
N GLU A 9 -3.23 0.35 5.27
CA GLU A 9 -4.36 1.30 5.28
C GLU A 9 -3.88 2.76 5.25
N LYS A 10 -2.95 3.14 6.13
CA LYS A 10 -2.38 4.50 6.16
C LYS A 10 -1.64 4.88 4.87
N LEU A 11 -1.01 3.92 4.20
CA LEU A 11 -0.31 4.16 2.94
C LEU A 11 -1.30 4.33 1.78
N VAL A 12 -2.37 3.55 1.77
CA VAL A 12 -3.46 3.68 0.79
C VAL A 12 -4.14 5.04 0.92
N GLU A 13 -4.51 5.44 2.14
CA GLU A 13 -5.12 6.76 2.40
C GLU A 13 -4.24 7.90 1.90
N ARG A 14 -2.95 7.87 2.24
CA ARG A 14 -1.99 8.89 1.78
C ARG A 14 -1.87 8.92 0.26
N ARG A 15 -1.86 7.76 -0.39
CA ARG A 15 -1.75 7.68 -1.85
C ARG A 15 -2.99 8.24 -2.53
N VAL A 16 -4.20 7.90 -2.05
CA VAL A 16 -5.46 8.48 -2.54
C VAL A 16 -5.42 10.00 -2.42
N GLN A 17 -5.04 10.53 -1.25
CA GLN A 17 -4.96 11.98 -1.01
C GLN A 17 -3.94 12.68 -1.90
N ASN A 18 -2.76 12.08 -2.10
CA ASN A 18 -1.66 12.73 -2.84
C ASN A 18 -1.80 12.63 -4.36
N THR A 19 -2.45 11.59 -4.87
CA THR A 19 -2.51 11.29 -6.31
C THR A 19 -3.90 11.48 -6.92
N GLY A 20 -4.95 11.53 -6.09
CA GLY A 20 -6.33 11.50 -6.56
C GLY A 20 -6.76 10.15 -7.16
N GLU A 21 -5.92 9.10 -7.04
CA GLU A 21 -6.27 7.75 -7.47
C GLU A 21 -7.48 7.20 -6.71
N SER A 22 -8.24 6.32 -7.35
CA SER A 22 -9.29 5.58 -6.66
C SER A 22 -8.66 4.67 -5.59
N GLN A 23 -9.41 4.41 -4.52
CA GLN A 23 -8.94 3.58 -3.41
C GLN A 23 -8.49 2.18 -3.86
N ALA A 24 -9.16 1.60 -4.87
CA ALA A 24 -8.78 0.31 -5.44
C ALA A 24 -7.40 0.35 -6.12
N VAL A 25 -7.13 1.38 -6.93
CA VAL A 25 -5.84 1.58 -7.59
C VAL A 25 -4.73 1.84 -6.56
N ALA A 26 -5.01 2.68 -5.58
CA ALA A 26 -4.06 2.97 -4.50
C ALA A 26 -3.71 1.70 -3.70
N THR A 27 -4.70 0.86 -3.40
CA THR A 27 -4.51 -0.42 -2.70
C THR A 27 -3.64 -1.37 -3.50
N ALA A 28 -3.94 -1.56 -4.79
CA ALA A 28 -3.15 -2.42 -5.67
C ALA A 28 -1.69 -1.97 -5.74
N ASN A 29 -1.46 -0.66 -5.86
CA ASN A 29 -0.12 -0.10 -5.92
C ASN A 29 0.68 -0.27 -4.62
N VAL A 30 0.04 -0.08 -3.46
CA VAL A 30 0.68 -0.29 -2.16
C VAL A 30 1.04 -1.78 -1.98
N LEU A 31 0.12 -2.70 -2.26
CA LEU A 31 0.38 -4.14 -2.13
C LEU A 31 1.48 -4.61 -3.08
N ALA A 32 1.47 -4.17 -4.34
CA ALA A 32 2.51 -4.51 -5.31
C ALA A 32 3.90 -4.02 -4.87
N ALA A 33 3.99 -2.87 -4.20
CA ALA A 33 5.25 -2.39 -3.63
C ALA A 33 5.74 -3.28 -2.47
N PHE A 34 4.85 -3.72 -1.59
CA PHE A 34 5.19 -4.66 -0.52
C PHE A 34 5.68 -6.01 -1.05
N GLU A 35 5.05 -6.55 -2.11
CA GLU A 35 5.51 -7.79 -2.72
C GLU A 35 6.91 -7.66 -3.34
N LYS A 36 7.20 -6.51 -3.98
CA LYS A 36 8.55 -6.23 -4.50
C LYS A 36 9.58 -6.15 -3.39
N LEU A 37 9.26 -5.51 -2.27
CA LEU A 37 10.16 -5.42 -1.10
C LEU A 37 10.48 -6.82 -0.53
N LYS A 38 9.47 -7.69 -0.38
CA LYS A 38 9.69 -9.07 0.07
C LYS A 38 10.65 -9.85 -0.82
N LYS A 39 10.59 -9.64 -2.14
CA LYS A 39 11.48 -10.30 -3.12
C LYS A 39 12.92 -9.76 -3.11
N ILE A 40 13.17 -8.60 -2.52
CA ILE A 40 14.51 -7.99 -2.41
C ILE A 40 15.23 -8.47 -1.15
N GLU A 41 14.49 -8.84 -0.10
CA GLU A 41 15.04 -9.41 1.15
C GLU A 41 15.33 -10.92 1.09
N THR A 42 15.14 -11.57 -0.08
CA THR A 42 15.43 -13.01 -0.29
C THR A 42 16.58 -13.20 -1.27
#